data_AF-A0A968SGC5-F1
#
_entry.id   AF-A0A968SGC5-F1
#
_cell.length_a   1.000
_cell.length_b   1.000
_cell.length_c   1.000
_cell.angle_alpha   90.00
_cell.angle_beta   90.00
_cell.angle_gamma   90.00
#
_symmetry.space_group_name_H-M   'P 1'
#
loop_
_entity.id
_entity.type
_entity.pdbx_description
1 polymer ?
#
loop_
_entity_poly.entity_id
_entity_poly.type
_entity_poly.pdbx_seq_one_letter_code
_entity_poly.pdbx_strand_id
1 'polypeptide(L)'
;MKSKLEPERLLAKSYEKGKWKGSYSLVGHTADVVEAVTTLVDTLGEGLIAQFGLACDGVTLRSTARLAAYLHDWGKANDHFQILVRGKRDIMQNPQLIRHELASMLLAWEYREWLRQCPDADFMVALSGSRRSSSEARLGLSQTGS
;
A
#
# COMPACT_ATOMS: atom_id res chain seq x y z
N MET A 1 33.17 -14.24 16.15
CA MET A 1 32.08 -13.24 16.26
C MET A 1 31.12 -13.47 15.10
N LYS A 2 30.02 -14.22 15.29
CA LYS A 2 29.03 -14.41 14.21
C LYS A 2 28.24 -13.11 14.09
N SER A 3 28.49 -12.32 13.06
CA SER A 3 27.54 -11.28 12.67
C SER A 3 26.23 -11.99 12.34
N LYS A 4 25.24 -11.85 13.23
CA LYS A 4 23.86 -12.20 12.90
C LYS A 4 23.50 -11.28 11.74
N LEU A 5 23.52 -11.81 10.52
CA LEU A 5 22.95 -11.13 9.37
C LEU A 5 21.45 -11.04 9.65
N GLU A 6 21.02 -9.96 10.31
CA GLU A 6 19.61 -9.64 10.38
C GLU A 6 19.23 -9.15 8.98
N PRO A 7 18.33 -9.87 8.26
CA PRO A 7 17.95 -9.43 6.93
C PRO A 7 17.35 -8.04 7.03
N GLU A 8 17.83 -7.09 6.22
CA GLU A 8 17.23 -5.77 6.10
C GLU A 8 15.85 -5.90 5.42
N ARG A 9 14.84 -6.21 6.24
CA ARG A 9 13.46 -6.32 5.77
C ARG A 9 12.94 -4.94 5.46
N LEU A 10 12.35 -4.77 4.27
CA LEU A 10 11.57 -3.58 3.95
C LEU A 10 10.43 -3.41 4.95
N LEU A 11 10.26 -2.20 5.47
CA LEU A 11 9.24 -1.87 6.45
C LEU A 11 8.06 -1.16 5.79
N ALA A 12 6.84 -1.48 6.22
CA ALA A 12 5.63 -0.72 5.88
C ALA A 12 5.33 0.39 6.90
N LYS A 13 5.77 0.19 8.15
CA LYS A 13 5.51 1.07 9.31
C LYS A 13 6.68 1.00 10.30
N SER A 14 6.85 2.05 11.10
CA SER A 14 7.83 2.08 12.19
C SER A 14 7.41 1.15 13.31
N TYR A 15 8.37 0.64 14.06
CA TYR A 15 8.10 -0.25 15.19
C TYR A 15 9.06 0.06 16.34
N GLU A 16 8.58 -0.18 17.56
CA GLU A 16 9.41 -0.08 18.77
C GLU A 16 10.23 -1.37 18.97
N LYS A 17 11.47 -1.22 19.42
CA LYS A 17 12.36 -2.36 19.69
C LYS A 17 11.70 -3.32 20.69
N GLY A 18 11.63 -4.60 20.34
CA GLY A 18 11.02 -5.65 21.16
C GLY A 18 9.52 -5.88 20.93
N LYS A 19 8.83 -5.05 20.13
CA LYS A 19 7.39 -5.20 19.84
C LYS A 19 7.09 -5.70 18.41
N TRP A 20 8.01 -6.40 17.76
CA TRP A 20 7.89 -6.79 16.35
C TRP A 20 6.60 -7.58 16.05
N LYS A 21 5.92 -7.20 14.97
CA LYS A 21 4.80 -7.91 14.33
C LYS A 21 5.11 -8.10 12.85
N GLY A 22 4.66 -9.21 12.26
CA GLY A 22 4.86 -9.49 10.82
C GLY A 22 4.37 -8.35 9.92
N SER A 23 3.25 -7.72 10.30
CA SER A 23 2.62 -6.56 9.66
C SER A 23 3.48 -5.29 9.63
N TYR A 24 4.63 -5.24 10.31
CA TYR A 24 5.58 -4.12 10.16
C TYR A 24 6.48 -4.27 8.95
N SER A 25 6.69 -5.50 8.47
CA SER A 25 7.35 -5.71 7.20
C SER A 25 6.43 -5.33 6.04
N LEU A 26 6.99 -4.86 4.94
CA LEU A 26 6.24 -4.53 3.74
C LEU A 26 5.46 -5.73 3.23
N VAL A 27 6.10 -6.89 3.14
CA VAL A 27 5.47 -8.15 2.71
C VAL A 27 4.34 -8.55 3.65
N GLY A 28 4.54 -8.49 4.97
CA GLY A 28 3.52 -8.84 5.95
C GLY A 28 2.32 -7.90 5.90
N HIS A 29 2.56 -6.59 5.82
CA HIS A 29 1.48 -5.60 5.65
C HIS A 29 0.70 -5.82 4.36
N THR A 30 1.38 -6.05 3.24
CA THR A 30 0.71 -6.33 1.97
C THR A 30 -0.13 -7.60 2.05
N ALA A 31 0.38 -8.68 2.69
CA ALA A 31 -0.38 -9.90 2.89
C ALA A 31 -1.64 -9.67 3.73
N ASP A 32 -1.53 -8.95 4.86
CA ASP A 32 -2.67 -8.61 5.72
C ASP A 32 -3.74 -7.80 4.96
N VAL A 33 -3.31 -6.83 4.12
CA VAL A 33 -4.23 -6.00 3.34
C VAL A 33 -4.91 -6.81 2.23
N VAL A 34 -4.18 -7.67 1.53
CA VAL A 34 -4.76 -8.55 0.51
C VAL A 34 -5.79 -9.50 1.14
N GLU A 35 -5.50 -10.06 2.32
CA GLU A 35 -6.44 -10.93 3.04
C GLU A 35 -7.70 -10.17 3.50
N ALA A 36 -7.52 -8.97 4.05
CA ALA A 36 -8.63 -8.12 4.47
C ALA A 36 -9.56 -7.77 3.30
N VAL A 37 -8.99 -7.35 2.16
CA VAL A 37 -9.75 -7.03 0.96
C VAL A 37 -10.44 -8.27 0.39
N THR A 38 -9.76 -9.42 0.42
CA THR A 38 -10.34 -10.70 0.00
C THR A 38 -11.57 -11.03 0.84
N THR A 39 -11.45 -10.96 2.16
CA THR A 39 -12.56 -11.21 3.10
C THR A 39 -13.73 -10.26 2.87
N LEU A 40 -13.44 -8.97 2.65
CA LEU A 40 -14.47 -7.95 2.38
C LEU A 40 -15.22 -8.23 1.08
N VAL A 41 -14.52 -8.54 -0.01
CA VAL A 41 -15.16 -8.82 -1.30
C VAL A 41 -15.90 -10.16 -1.25
N ASP A 42 -15.37 -11.18 -0.58
CA ASP A 42 -16.04 -12.47 -0.42
C ASP A 42 -17.33 -12.34 0.42
N THR A 43 -17.41 -11.36 1.32
CA THR A 43 -18.58 -11.11 2.18
C THR A 43 -19.59 -10.15 1.55
N LEU A 44 -19.12 -9.09 0.89
CA LEU A 44 -19.94 -7.96 0.46
C LEU A 44 -19.99 -7.79 -1.06
N GLY A 45 -19.23 -8.58 -1.83
CA GLY A 45 -18.98 -8.36 -3.26
C GLY A 45 -20.23 -8.26 -4.12
N GLU A 46 -21.17 -9.19 -3.96
CA GLU A 46 -22.44 -9.15 -4.70
C GLU A 46 -23.26 -7.89 -4.36
N GLY A 47 -23.28 -7.51 -3.07
CA GLY A 47 -23.92 -6.29 -2.61
C GLY A 47 -23.27 -5.04 -3.19
N LEU A 48 -21.93 -4.99 -3.24
CA LEU A 48 -21.19 -3.88 -3.86
C LEU A 48 -21.48 -3.77 -5.36
N ILE A 49 -21.51 -4.89 -6.08
CA ILE A 49 -21.85 -4.91 -7.51
C ILE A 49 -23.26 -4.37 -7.73
N ALA A 50 -24.25 -4.89 -7.00
CA ALA A 50 -25.63 -4.46 -7.14
C ALA A 50 -25.84 -2.99 -6.73
N GLN A 51 -25.28 -2.59 -5.60
CA GLN A 51 -25.51 -1.26 -5.03
C GLN A 51 -24.84 -0.13 -5.82
N PHE A 52 -23.66 -0.39 -6.38
CA PHE A 52 -22.93 0.59 -7.19
C PHE A 52 -23.16 0.39 -8.71
N GLY A 53 -23.97 -0.59 -9.11
CA GLY A 53 -24.26 -0.87 -10.51
C GLY A 53 -23.00 -1.21 -11.31
N LEU A 54 -22.07 -1.96 -10.72
CA LEU A 54 -20.79 -2.27 -11.35
C LEU A 54 -20.99 -3.22 -12.54
N ALA A 55 -20.40 -2.88 -13.69
CA ALA A 55 -20.43 -3.70 -14.90
C ALA A 55 -19.34 -4.80 -14.87
N CYS A 56 -19.27 -5.57 -13.78
CA CYS A 56 -18.33 -6.68 -13.63
C CYS A 56 -18.96 -7.81 -12.80
N ASP A 57 -18.36 -9.00 -12.89
CA ASP A 57 -18.73 -10.13 -12.04
C ASP A 57 -17.92 -10.15 -10.73
N GLY A 58 -18.32 -11.01 -9.79
CA GLY A 58 -17.67 -11.14 -8.50
C GLY A 58 -16.21 -11.60 -8.59
N VAL A 59 -15.88 -12.43 -9.58
CA VAL A 59 -14.51 -12.92 -9.81
C VAL A 59 -13.63 -11.74 -10.22
N THR A 60 -14.11 -10.93 -11.16
CA THR A 60 -13.43 -9.75 -11.66
C THR A 60 -13.23 -8.71 -10.58
N LEU A 61 -14.28 -8.43 -9.78
CA LEU A 61 -14.18 -7.51 -8.65
C LEU A 61 -13.12 -7.99 -7.65
N ARG A 62 -13.12 -9.27 -7.31
CA ARG A 62 -12.19 -9.87 -6.35
C ARG A 62 -10.74 -9.82 -6.85
N SER A 63 -10.48 -10.29 -8.07
CA SER A 63 -9.15 -10.29 -8.66
C SER A 63 -8.60 -8.87 -8.81
N THR A 64 -9.44 -7.93 -9.25
CA THR A 64 -9.09 -6.50 -9.36
C THR A 64 -8.77 -5.88 -7.99
N ALA A 65 -9.60 -6.14 -6.98
CA ALA A 65 -9.40 -5.60 -5.64
C ALA A 65 -8.14 -6.16 -4.98
N ARG A 66 -7.84 -7.45 -5.16
CA ARG A 66 -6.60 -8.08 -4.69
C ARG A 66 -5.37 -7.50 -5.39
N LEU A 67 -5.45 -7.25 -6.70
CA LEU A 67 -4.37 -6.62 -7.44
C LEU A 67 -4.12 -5.18 -6.95
N ALA A 68 -5.18 -4.40 -6.72
CA ALA A 68 -5.08 -3.05 -6.16
C ALA A 68 -4.43 -3.06 -4.77
N ALA A 69 -4.86 -3.98 -3.89
CA ALA A 69 -4.32 -4.20 -2.55
C ALA A 69 -2.83 -4.60 -2.58
N TYR A 70 -2.44 -5.42 -3.55
CA TYR A 70 -1.04 -5.82 -3.71
C TYR A 70 -0.14 -4.65 -4.13
N LEU A 71 -0.64 -3.78 -5.03
CA LEU A 71 0.14 -2.68 -5.60
C LEU A 71 0.22 -1.43 -4.68
N HIS A 72 -0.74 -1.21 -3.78
CA HIS A 72 -0.90 0.07 -3.07
C HIS A 72 0.38 0.61 -2.42
N ASP A 73 1.18 -0.27 -1.84
CA ASP A 73 2.36 0.06 -1.05
C ASP A 73 3.70 -0.32 -1.71
N TRP A 74 3.72 -0.70 -2.99
CA TRP A 74 4.96 -1.00 -3.73
C TRP A 74 5.99 0.13 -3.62
N GLY A 75 5.54 1.37 -3.69
CA GLY A 75 6.39 2.54 -3.58
C GLY A 75 6.98 2.74 -2.19
N LYS A 76 6.62 1.97 -1.15
CA LYS A 76 7.33 1.98 0.15
C LYS A 76 8.69 1.28 0.08
N ALA A 77 8.95 0.53 -0.99
CA ALA A 77 10.24 -0.09 -1.28
C ALA A 77 11.28 0.93 -1.83
N ASN A 78 11.19 2.20 -1.44
CA ASN A 78 12.15 3.23 -1.83
C ASN A 78 12.99 3.68 -0.62
N ASP A 79 14.23 4.11 -0.86
CA ASP A 79 15.18 4.50 0.18
C ASP A 79 14.67 5.66 1.04
N HIS A 80 14.00 6.65 0.45
CA HIS A 80 13.45 7.78 1.20
C HIS A 80 12.39 7.34 2.21
N PHE A 81 11.55 6.35 1.85
CA PHE A 81 10.58 5.76 2.77
C PHE A 81 11.25 4.89 3.83
N GLN A 82 12.20 4.03 3.42
CA GLN A 82 12.88 3.13 4.35
C GLN A 82 13.76 3.86 5.37
N ILE A 83 14.40 4.97 4.99
CA ILE A 83 15.19 5.79 5.91
C ILE A 83 14.26 6.52 6.92
N LEU A 84 13.13 7.05 6.45
CA LEU A 84 12.14 7.74 7.28
C LEU A 84 11.53 6.78 8.32
N VAL A 85 11.05 5.62 7.88
CA VAL A 85 10.37 4.65 8.76
C VAL A 85 11.31 4.02 9.79
N ARG A 86 12.62 4.05 9.54
CA ARG A 86 13.67 3.63 10.48
C ARG A 86 14.14 4.75 11.42
N GLY A 87 13.59 5.95 11.31
CA GLY A 87 13.97 7.10 12.13
C GLY A 87 15.38 7.64 11.85
N LYS A 88 15.92 7.38 10.66
CA LYS A 88 17.30 7.77 10.28
C LYS A 88 17.36 9.12 9.53
N ARG A 89 16.24 9.83 9.38
CA ARG A 89 16.16 11.12 8.64
C ARG A 89 15.14 12.04 9.27
N ASP A 90 15.52 13.31 9.40
CA ASP A 90 14.64 14.40 9.81
C ASP A 90 13.73 14.80 8.63
N ILE A 91 12.43 14.63 8.83
CA ILE A 91 11.38 14.85 7.84
C ILE A 91 11.27 16.35 7.51
N MET A 92 11.64 17.22 8.47
CA MET A 92 11.60 18.67 8.31
C MET A 92 12.73 19.21 7.42
N GLN A 93 13.88 18.55 7.41
CA GLN A 93 15.04 18.98 6.64
C GLN A 93 15.11 18.35 5.25
N ASN A 94 14.55 17.15 5.10
CA ASN A 94 14.69 16.37 3.88
C ASN A 94 13.40 15.56 3.60
N PRO A 95 12.30 16.21 3.16
CA PRO A 95 11.03 15.54 2.91
C PRO A 95 11.13 14.50 1.79
N GLN A 96 10.14 13.60 1.71
CA GLN A 96 10.01 12.69 0.57
C GLN A 96 9.69 13.50 -0.68
N LEU A 97 10.61 13.47 -1.66
CA LEU A 97 10.43 14.11 -2.97
C LEU A 97 9.24 13.52 -3.75
N ILE A 98 9.07 12.21 -3.66
CA ILE A 98 7.96 11.48 -4.28
C ILE A 98 7.24 10.71 -3.18
N ARG A 99 5.93 10.90 -3.12
CA ARG A 99 5.05 10.14 -2.26
C ARG A 99 5.03 8.67 -2.68
N HIS A 100 5.08 7.76 -1.71
CA HIS A 100 5.11 6.33 -1.98
C HIS A 100 3.91 5.84 -2.80
N GLU A 101 2.75 6.49 -2.72
CA GLU A 101 1.60 6.15 -3.56
C GLU A 101 1.85 6.45 -5.04
N LEU A 102 2.50 7.58 -5.36
CA LEU A 102 2.89 7.90 -6.74
C LEU A 102 4.00 6.97 -7.23
N ALA A 103 4.95 6.62 -6.34
CA ALA A 103 5.98 5.65 -6.67
C ALA A 103 5.39 4.25 -6.95
N SER A 104 4.41 3.78 -6.17
CA SER A 104 3.69 2.52 -6.40
C SER A 104 3.09 2.48 -7.81
N MET A 105 2.49 3.58 -8.25
CA MET A 105 1.89 3.68 -9.57
C MET A 105 2.88 3.69 -10.71
N LEU A 106 3.98 4.45 -10.58
CA LEU A 106 5.00 4.49 -11.62
C LEU A 106 5.62 3.10 -11.81
N LEU A 107 5.86 2.39 -10.71
CA LEU A 107 6.31 0.99 -10.74
C LEU A 107 5.26 0.08 -11.37
N ALA A 108 4.00 0.17 -10.95
CA ALA A 108 2.92 -0.63 -11.54
C ALA A 108 2.75 -0.36 -13.05
N TRP A 109 2.94 0.88 -13.50
CA TRP A 109 2.88 1.25 -14.90
C TRP A 109 4.06 0.70 -15.71
N GLU A 110 5.26 0.69 -15.12
CA GLU A 110 6.46 0.11 -15.74
C GLU A 110 6.28 -1.40 -15.93
N TYR A 111 5.76 -2.10 -14.91
CA TYR A 111 5.51 -3.54 -14.95
C TYR A 111 4.13 -3.93 -15.51
N ARG A 112 3.43 -3.02 -16.20
CA ARG A 112 2.04 -3.24 -16.66
C ARG A 112 1.87 -4.50 -17.51
N GLU A 113 2.84 -4.84 -18.36
CA GLU A 113 2.70 -5.99 -19.27
C GLU A 113 2.76 -7.32 -18.51
N TRP A 114 3.44 -7.35 -17.36
CA TRP A 114 3.40 -8.48 -16.45
C TRP A 114 2.11 -8.48 -15.63
N LEU A 115 1.69 -7.31 -15.11
CA LEU A 115 0.50 -7.20 -14.26
C LEU A 115 -0.81 -7.47 -15.00
N ARG A 116 -0.88 -7.16 -16.30
CA ARG A 116 -2.02 -7.48 -17.18
C ARG A 116 -2.23 -8.98 -17.40
N GLN A 117 -1.24 -9.82 -17.07
CA GLN A 117 -1.38 -11.28 -17.14
C GLN A 117 -2.15 -11.86 -15.94
N CYS A 118 -2.51 -11.03 -14.95
CA CYS A 118 -3.34 -11.46 -13.83
C CYS A 118 -4.74 -11.82 -14.35
N PRO A 119 -5.18 -13.08 -14.20
CA PRO A 119 -6.46 -13.53 -14.72
C PRO A 119 -7.60 -12.79 -14.03
N ASP A 120 -8.61 -12.42 -14.82
CA ASP A 120 -9.86 -11.78 -14.37
C ASP A 120 -9.66 -10.42 -13.68
N ALA A 121 -8.45 -9.85 -13.64
CA ALA A 121 -8.21 -8.54 -13.03
C ALA A 121 -8.21 -7.42 -14.08
N ASP A 122 -8.95 -6.34 -13.82
CA ASP A 122 -8.82 -5.11 -14.59
C ASP A 122 -7.62 -4.29 -14.06
N PHE A 123 -6.53 -4.30 -14.82
CA PHE A 123 -5.31 -3.57 -14.46
C PHE A 123 -5.54 -2.06 -14.29
N MET A 124 -6.37 -1.43 -15.14
CA MET A 124 -6.58 0.01 -15.09
C MET A 124 -7.40 0.42 -13.87
N VAL A 125 -8.41 -0.38 -13.52
CA VAL A 125 -9.18 -0.19 -12.28
C VAL A 125 -8.29 -0.48 -11.07
N ALA A 126 -7.48 -1.54 -11.08
CA ALA A 126 -6.57 -1.87 -9.98
C ALA A 126 -5.51 -0.78 -9.75
N LEU A 127 -4.91 -0.27 -10.83
CA LEU A 127 -3.97 0.85 -10.77
C LEU A 127 -4.62 2.11 -10.18
N SER A 128 -5.87 2.39 -10.56
CA SER A 128 -6.63 3.52 -10.04
C SER A 128 -6.98 3.35 -8.56
N GLY A 129 -7.42 2.15 -8.15
CA GLY A 129 -7.76 1.81 -6.77
C GLY A 129 -6.56 1.72 -5.82
N SER A 130 -5.35 1.49 -6.35
CA SER A 130 -4.11 1.50 -5.57
C SER A 130 -3.74 2.91 -5.05
N ARG A 131 -4.33 3.97 -5.60
CA ARG A 131 -4.17 5.34 -5.11
C ARG A 131 -4.99 5.55 -3.84
N ARG A 132 -4.32 5.89 -2.74
CA ARG A 132 -5.00 6.55 -1.62
C ARG A 132 -5.02 8.05 -1.89
N SER A 133 -6.20 8.62 -2.15
CA SER A 133 -6.36 10.08 -2.10
C SER A 133 -6.09 10.50 -0.65
N SER A 134 -4.97 11.18 -0.39
CA SER A 134 -4.73 11.78 0.93
C SER A 134 -5.11 13.25 0.85
N SER A 135 -6.37 13.52 1.15
CA SER A 135 -6.85 14.88 1.43
C SER A 135 -6.59 15.33 2.87
N GLU A 136 -5.94 14.51 3.72
CA GLU A 136 -5.65 14.89 5.11
C GLU A 136 -4.20 15.37 5.30
N ALA A 137 -3.85 16.49 4.69
CA ALA A 137 -2.60 17.21 4.99
C ALA A 137 -2.81 18.68 5.39
N ARG A 138 -4.04 19.13 5.62
CA ARG A 138 -4.33 20.44 6.21
C ARG A 138 -5.58 20.33 7.06
N LEU A 139 -5.40 20.20 8.38
CA LEU A 139 -6.31 20.63 9.45
C LEU A 139 -5.72 20.07 10.75
N GLY A 140 -4.78 20.79 11.36
CA GLY A 140 -4.19 20.33 12.60
C GLY A 140 -2.98 21.09 13.13
N LEU A 141 -2.80 22.37 12.78
CA LEU A 141 -1.88 23.26 13.50
C LEU A 141 -2.44 24.69 13.49
N SER A 142 -3.44 24.93 14.36
CA SER A 142 -3.64 26.26 14.95
C SER A 142 -4.30 26.09 16.33
N GLN A 143 -3.49 25.65 17.29
CA GLN A 143 -3.71 26.02 18.69
C GLN A 143 -2.38 26.49 19.27
N THR A 144 -2.11 27.79 19.13
CA THR A 144 -1.31 28.61 20.06
C THR A 144 -1.53 30.09 19.70
N GLY A 145 -1.95 30.90 20.68
CA GLY A 145 -2.09 32.37 20.63
C GLY A 145 -3.55 32.82 20.55
N SER A 146 -4.12 33.55 21.52
CA SER A 146 -3.60 34.28 22.69
C SER A 146 -4.47 34.02 23.91
#